data_AF-A0A0N4U5B7-F1
#
_entry.id   AF-A0A0N4U5B7-F1
#
_cell.length_a   1.000
_cell.length_b   1.000
_cell.length_c   1.000
_cell.angle_alpha   90.00
_cell.angle_beta   90.00
_cell.angle_gamma   90.00
#
_symmetry.space_group_name_H-M   'P 1'
#
loop_
_entity.id
_entity.type
_entity.pdbx_description
1 polymer ?
#
loop_
_entity_poly.entity_id
_entity_poly.type
_entity_poly.pdbx_seq_one_letter_code
_entity_poly.pdbx_strand_id
1 'polypeptide(L)'
;MLGFYVIIFSFLITIADGCFTSGVCQHCIPMPQPSCSTGCSTGYSCGHYGCYSRARARSSKTLKKIGSFEDEDEKSLVTELQNPNEKFFNCCVERNLPDACLQKCSFNTYSRNALQAMFFRSDPCPMQAASDIHFCAAQGQDHRQCCLSNGVAATIAGAKCLTFCDQRPDHITQLDISYLPCYDRFENIKGCFWEYLNQYN
;
A
#
# COMPACT_ATOMS: atom_id res chain seq x y z
N MET A 1 2.40 -14.12 55.94
CA MET A 1 2.02 -13.16 54.89
C MET A 1 2.74 -13.43 53.56
N LEU A 2 4.09 -13.50 53.51
CA LEU A 2 4.82 -13.77 52.25
C LEU A 2 4.47 -15.10 51.56
N GLY A 3 4.25 -16.18 52.31
CA GLY A 3 3.97 -17.50 51.73
C GLY A 3 2.67 -17.54 50.89
N PHE A 4 1.64 -16.79 51.30
CA PHE A 4 0.40 -16.68 50.52
C PHE A 4 0.62 -15.96 49.19
N TYR A 5 1.46 -14.93 49.17
CA TYR A 5 1.78 -14.18 47.96
C TYR A 5 2.52 -15.05 46.93
N VAL A 6 3.45 -15.89 47.37
CA VAL A 6 4.18 -16.80 46.47
C VAL A 6 3.23 -17.83 45.85
N ILE A 7 2.31 -18.40 46.63
CA ILE A 7 1.33 -19.37 46.13
C ILE A 7 0.39 -18.71 45.11
N ILE A 8 -0.10 -17.50 45.38
CA ILE A 8 -0.95 -16.75 44.44
C ILE A 8 -0.18 -16.46 43.14
N PHE A 9 1.09 -16.05 43.24
CA PHE A 9 1.90 -15.76 42.06
C PHE A 9 2.16 -17.02 41.22
N SER A 10 2.44 -18.16 41.85
CA SER A 10 2.56 -19.45 41.16
C SER A 10 1.25 -19.92 40.53
N PHE A 11 0.11 -19.64 41.17
CA PHE A 11 -1.21 -19.93 40.59
C PHE A 11 -1.52 -19.03 39.38
N LEU A 12 -1.11 -17.75 39.43
CA LEU A 12 -1.22 -16.81 38.31
C LEU A 12 -0.34 -17.22 37.12
N ILE A 13 0.87 -17.73 37.37
CA ILE A 13 1.74 -18.24 36.31
C ILE A 13 1.14 -19.49 35.67
N THR A 14 0.60 -20.42 36.46
CA THR A 14 0.00 -21.66 35.92
C THR A 14 -1.29 -21.42 35.13
N ILE A 15 -2.13 -20.45 35.51
CA ILE A 15 -3.27 -20.05 34.65
C ILE A 15 -2.80 -19.31 33.38
N ALA A 16 -1.70 -18.55 33.44
CA ALA A 16 -1.13 -17.92 32.26
C ALA A 16 -0.61 -18.98 31.28
N ASP A 17 0.11 -19.99 31.77
CA ASP A 17 0.57 -21.14 30.97
C ASP A 17 -0.61 -21.95 30.40
N GLY A 18 -1.71 -22.07 31.15
CA GLY A 18 -2.96 -22.67 30.68
C GLY A 18 -3.61 -21.93 29.50
N CYS A 19 -3.43 -20.61 29.41
CA CYS A 19 -3.88 -19.83 28.26
C CYS A 19 -2.89 -19.86 27.09
N PHE A 20 -1.59 -19.99 27.33
CA PHE A 20 -0.59 -20.10 26.25
C PHE A 20 -0.54 -21.49 25.59
N THR A 21 -0.96 -22.56 26.28
CA THR A 21 -1.03 -23.91 25.70
C THR A 21 -2.28 -24.17 24.84
N SER A 22 -3.21 -23.21 24.76
CA SER A 22 -4.21 -23.19 23.67
C SER A 22 -3.58 -22.73 22.34
N GLY A 23 -2.41 -23.29 22.03
CA GLY A 23 -1.74 -23.21 20.73
C GLY A 23 -2.45 -24.10 19.71
N VAL A 24 -3.70 -23.75 19.38
CA VAL A 24 -4.37 -24.21 18.16
C VAL A 24 -4.34 -23.09 17.14
N CYS A 25 -3.20 -22.97 16.48
CA CYS A 25 -3.08 -22.40 15.13
C CYS A 25 -1.96 -23.16 14.39
N GLN A 26 -2.01 -24.50 14.41
CA GLN A 26 -1.14 -25.38 13.62
C GLN A 26 -1.49 -25.36 12.12
N HIS A 27 -2.43 -24.52 11.70
CA HIS A 27 -2.75 -24.31 10.30
C HIS A 27 -2.81 -22.81 10.08
N CYS A 28 -1.75 -22.25 9.51
CA CYS A 28 -1.89 -21.05 8.71
C CYS A 28 -2.86 -21.40 7.57
N ILE A 29 -4.16 -21.35 7.84
CA ILE A 29 -5.18 -21.43 6.80
C ILE A 29 -4.80 -20.30 5.86
N PRO A 30 -4.39 -20.57 4.60
CA PRO A 30 -4.18 -19.50 3.66
C PRO A 30 -5.45 -18.67 3.65
N MET A 31 -5.29 -17.40 4.00
CA MET A 31 -6.36 -16.43 4.18
C MET A 31 -7.36 -16.60 3.03
N PRO A 32 -8.65 -16.83 3.30
CA PRO A 32 -9.61 -17.00 2.22
C PRO A 32 -9.51 -15.77 1.32
N GLN A 33 -9.15 -16.01 0.06
CA GLN A 33 -9.19 -14.97 -0.96
C GLN A 33 -10.61 -14.41 -0.94
N PRO A 34 -10.79 -13.08 -1.05
CA PRO A 34 -12.13 -12.48 -1.07
C PRO A 34 -12.95 -13.16 -2.15
N SER A 35 -13.86 -14.03 -1.73
CA SER A 35 -14.61 -14.88 -2.61
C SER A 35 -15.86 -14.12 -3.01
N CYS A 36 -15.96 -13.76 -4.29
CA CYS A 36 -17.18 -13.18 -4.86
C CYS A 36 -18.30 -14.23 -4.98
N SER A 37 -18.44 -15.13 -4.00
CA SER A 37 -19.30 -16.32 -4.04
C SER A 37 -20.78 -15.96 -4.25
N THR A 38 -21.20 -14.80 -3.74
CA THR A 38 -22.57 -14.27 -3.91
C THR A 38 -22.72 -13.39 -5.16
N GLY A 39 -21.69 -13.35 -6.02
CA GLY A 39 -21.62 -12.42 -7.15
C GLY A 39 -21.28 -10.99 -6.72
N CYS A 40 -21.04 -10.15 -7.71
CA CYS A 40 -20.83 -8.71 -7.53
C CYS A 40 -22.06 -7.94 -8.00
N SER A 41 -22.29 -6.76 -7.42
CA SER A 41 -23.37 -5.86 -7.84
C SER A 41 -23.25 -5.48 -9.33
N THR A 42 -24.36 -5.07 -9.95
CA THR A 42 -24.38 -4.59 -11.34
C THR A 42 -23.30 -3.53 -11.54
N GLY A 43 -22.50 -3.70 -12.61
CA GLY A 43 -21.38 -2.80 -12.92
C GLY A 43 -20.05 -3.18 -12.26
N TYR A 44 -20.03 -4.18 -11.36
CA TYR A 44 -18.81 -4.71 -10.75
C TYR A 44 -18.41 -6.07 -11.35
N SER A 45 -17.11 -6.36 -11.35
CA SER A 45 -16.55 -7.68 -11.67
C SER A 45 -15.82 -8.25 -10.47
N CYS A 46 -15.71 -9.57 -10.42
CA CYS A 46 -14.85 -10.23 -9.45
C CYS A 46 -13.39 -10.13 -9.89
N GLY A 47 -12.53 -9.66 -8.99
CA GLY A 47 -11.08 -9.63 -9.16
C GLY A 47 -10.36 -10.29 -7.98
N HIS A 48 -9.04 -10.19 -7.96
CA HIS A 48 -8.18 -10.86 -6.98
C HIS A 48 -8.43 -10.41 -5.53
N TYR A 49 -8.84 -9.15 -5.34
CA TYR A 49 -9.12 -8.56 -4.04
C TYR A 49 -10.62 -8.40 -3.75
N GLY A 50 -11.49 -9.02 -4.56
CA GLY A 50 -12.94 -8.94 -4.43
C GLY A 50 -13.56 -8.14 -5.58
N CYS A 51 -14.75 -7.57 -5.35
CA CYS A 51 -15.47 -6.84 -6.38
C CYS A 51 -14.83 -5.49 -6.70
N TYR A 52 -14.58 -5.22 -7.98
CA TYR A 52 -14.10 -3.93 -8.49
C TYR A 52 -15.04 -3.41 -9.58
N SER A 53 -15.17 -2.09 -9.75
CA SER A 53 -16.06 -1.53 -10.77
C SER A 53 -15.48 -1.74 -12.18
N ARG A 54 -16.29 -2.25 -13.12
CA ARG A 54 -15.90 -2.50 -14.52
C ARG A 54 -15.74 -1.23 -15.35
N ALA A 55 -16.56 -0.23 -15.08
CA ALA A 55 -16.60 1.02 -15.81
C ALA A 55 -16.35 2.17 -14.84
N ARG A 56 -15.23 2.87 -15.01
CA ARG A 56 -14.95 4.14 -14.32
C ARG A 56 -14.98 5.24 -15.37
N ALA A 57 -15.78 6.28 -15.12
CA ALA A 57 -15.78 7.46 -15.98
C ALA A 57 -14.39 8.10 -15.92
N ARG A 58 -13.66 8.06 -17.03
CA ARG A 58 -12.47 8.90 -17.19
C ARG A 58 -12.97 10.34 -17.18
N SER A 59 -12.58 11.13 -16.20
CA SER A 59 -12.91 12.55 -16.20
C SER A 59 -12.38 13.15 -17.49
N SER A 60 -13.27 13.60 -18.39
CA SER A 60 -12.88 14.42 -19.53
C SER A 60 -12.45 15.77 -18.98
N LYS A 61 -11.23 15.86 -18.47
CA LYS A 61 -10.61 17.16 -18.19
C LYS A 61 -10.61 17.89 -19.53
N THR A 62 -11.49 18.88 -19.67
CA THR A 62 -11.36 19.88 -20.71
C THR A 62 -9.98 20.48 -20.50
N LEU A 63 -9.03 20.15 -21.38
CA LEU A 63 -7.68 20.67 -21.33
C LEU A 63 -7.79 22.20 -21.30
N LYS A 64 -7.58 22.79 -20.11
CA LYS A 64 -7.52 24.24 -20.00
C LYS A 64 -6.22 24.63 -20.66
N LYS A 65 -6.28 25.01 -21.94
CA LYS A 65 -5.19 25.62 -22.69
C LYS A 65 -4.73 26.84 -21.88
N ILE A 66 -3.67 26.68 -21.08
CA ILE A 66 -2.94 27.80 -20.49
C ILE A 66 -1.84 28.11 -21.49
N GLY A 67 -2.03 29.18 -22.25
CA GLY A 67 -1.15 29.56 -23.34
C GLY A 67 -1.92 30.33 -24.40
N SER A 68 -2.40 31.51 -24.01
CA SER A 68 -2.77 32.58 -24.93
C SER A 68 -1.49 33.24 -25.43
N PHE A 69 -0.83 32.69 -26.46
CA PHE A 69 0.06 33.46 -27.32
C PHE A 69 -0.05 32.89 -28.73
N GLU A 70 -0.29 33.80 -29.67
CA GLU A 70 -0.50 33.57 -31.10
C GLU A 70 0.85 33.21 -31.72
N ASP A 71 1.15 31.93 -31.88
CA ASP A 71 2.18 31.49 -32.81
C ASP A 71 1.69 30.22 -33.52
N GLU A 72 1.48 30.38 -34.82
CA GLU A 72 1.17 29.33 -35.78
C GLU A 72 2.48 28.61 -36.12
N ASP A 73 2.82 27.52 -35.42
CA ASP A 73 3.70 26.48 -35.96
C ASP A 73 3.57 25.15 -35.20
N GLU A 74 3.13 24.17 -35.97
CA GLU A 74 3.44 22.75 -35.92
C GLU A 74 3.51 22.00 -34.57
N LYS A 75 2.42 21.27 -34.30
CA LYS A 75 2.38 19.93 -33.69
C LYS A 75 3.43 19.68 -32.60
N SER A 76 3.21 20.22 -31.41
CA SER A 76 3.73 19.57 -30.22
C SER A 76 2.82 19.76 -29.01
N LEU A 77 2.74 18.68 -28.25
CA LEU A 77 2.84 18.78 -26.80
C LEU A 77 1.63 19.31 -26.03
N VAL A 78 0.50 18.63 -26.20
CA VAL A 78 -0.28 18.30 -25.00
C VAL A 78 0.47 17.16 -24.30
N THR A 79 1.63 17.47 -23.68
CA THR A 79 2.17 16.54 -22.68
C THR A 79 1.05 16.36 -21.69
N GLU A 80 0.65 15.11 -21.59
CA GLU A 80 -0.23 14.56 -20.59
C GLU A 80 0.38 14.90 -19.22
N LEU A 81 0.17 16.14 -18.75
CA LEU A 81 0.50 16.57 -17.40
C LEU A 81 -0.51 15.90 -16.46
N GLN A 82 -0.56 14.57 -16.46
CA GLN A 82 -1.25 13.82 -15.44
C GLN A 82 -0.50 14.10 -14.14
N ASN A 83 -1.15 14.83 -13.24
CA ASN A 83 -0.62 15.05 -11.89
C ASN A 83 -0.19 13.70 -11.30
N PRO A 84 0.89 13.60 -10.51
CA PRO A 84 1.35 12.34 -9.92
C PRO A 84 0.25 11.49 -9.27
N ASN A 85 -0.76 12.13 -8.66
CA ASN A 85 -1.92 11.44 -8.09
C ASN A 85 -2.78 10.74 -9.15
N GLU A 86 -2.92 11.33 -10.34
CA GLU A 86 -3.65 10.73 -11.46
C GLU A 86 -2.91 9.52 -12.03
N LYS A 87 -1.59 9.61 -12.24
CA LYS A 87 -0.77 8.46 -12.66
C LYS A 87 -0.86 7.31 -11.65
N PHE A 88 -0.74 7.62 -10.36
CA PHE A 88 -0.89 6.63 -9.28
C PHE A 88 -2.30 6.01 -9.29
N PHE A 89 -3.34 6.84 -9.27
CA PHE A 89 -4.72 6.37 -9.25
C PHE A 89 -5.07 5.50 -10.47
N ASN A 90 -4.66 5.91 -11.67
CA ASN A 90 -4.92 5.18 -12.91
C ASN A 90 -4.28 3.80 -12.89
N CYS A 91 -3.05 3.67 -12.40
CA CYS A 91 -2.42 2.36 -12.21
C CYS A 91 -3.25 1.45 -11.28
N CYS A 92 -3.75 1.97 -10.16
CA CYS A 92 -4.60 1.19 -9.27
C CYS A 92 -5.91 0.71 -9.94
N VAL A 93 -6.49 1.54 -10.80
CA VAL A 93 -7.68 1.18 -11.58
C VAL A 93 -7.36 0.05 -12.56
N GLU A 94 -6.24 0.14 -13.27
CA GLU A 94 -5.79 -0.87 -14.25
C GLU A 94 -5.48 -2.21 -13.59
N ARG A 95 -5.01 -2.19 -12.34
CA ARG A 95 -4.82 -3.40 -11.50
C ARG A 95 -6.12 -3.95 -10.92
N ASN A 96 -7.27 -3.40 -11.29
CA ASN A 96 -8.60 -3.83 -10.84
C ASN A 96 -8.77 -3.82 -9.32
N LEU A 97 -8.19 -2.80 -8.65
CA LEU A 97 -8.35 -2.66 -7.21
C LEU A 97 -9.80 -2.29 -6.84
N PRO A 98 -10.35 -2.86 -5.75
CA PRO A 98 -11.66 -2.49 -5.21
C PRO A 98 -11.73 -1.02 -4.80
N ASP A 99 -12.94 -0.46 -4.71
CA ASP A 99 -13.16 0.96 -4.39
C ASP A 99 -12.55 1.35 -3.04
N ALA A 100 -12.62 0.47 -2.04
CA ALA A 100 -11.98 0.64 -0.74
C ALA A 100 -10.47 0.89 -0.84
N CYS A 101 -9.81 0.21 -1.78
CA CYS A 101 -8.38 0.35 -2.03
C CYS A 101 -8.06 1.61 -2.84
N LEU A 102 -8.94 2.00 -3.76
CA LEU A 102 -8.74 3.23 -4.55
C LEU A 102 -8.75 4.51 -3.71
N GLN A 103 -9.45 4.52 -2.58
CA GLN A 103 -9.38 5.63 -1.62
C GLN A 103 -7.97 5.82 -1.01
N LYS A 104 -7.02 4.92 -1.32
CA LYS A 104 -5.63 4.97 -0.89
C LYS A 104 -4.68 5.29 -2.03
N CYS A 105 -5.15 5.32 -3.27
CA CYS A 105 -4.33 5.49 -4.47
C CYS A 105 -4.08 6.96 -4.83
N SER A 106 -3.62 7.72 -3.83
CA SER A 106 -3.10 9.08 -3.99
C SER A 106 -2.00 9.29 -2.96
N PHE A 107 -1.06 10.18 -3.22
CA PHE A 107 0.04 10.48 -2.30
C PHE A 107 -0.42 11.13 -0.98
N ASN A 108 -1.62 11.71 -0.97
CA ASN A 108 -2.23 12.28 0.22
C ASN A 108 -2.88 11.22 1.12
N THR A 109 -3.46 10.18 0.52
CA THR A 109 -4.21 9.13 1.23
C THR A 109 -3.35 7.90 1.53
N TYR A 110 -2.35 7.65 0.69
CA TYR A 110 -1.37 6.59 0.88
C TYR A 110 -0.45 6.99 2.03
N SER A 111 -0.78 6.51 3.23
CA SER A 111 -0.14 6.90 4.48
C SER A 111 0.21 5.68 5.31
N ARG A 112 1.12 5.86 6.26
CA ARG A 112 1.40 4.84 7.29
C ARG A 112 0.13 4.38 7.98
N ASN A 113 -0.73 5.32 8.37
CA ASN A 113 -1.99 5.03 9.06
C ASN A 113 -2.94 4.20 8.19
N ALA A 114 -3.02 4.50 6.89
CA ALA A 114 -3.83 3.72 5.96
C ALA A 114 -3.33 2.27 5.84
N LEU A 115 -2.01 2.07 5.78
CA LEU A 115 -1.41 0.73 5.76
C LEU A 115 -1.59 -0.03 7.08
N GLN A 116 -1.44 0.64 8.23
CA GLN A 116 -1.72 0.05 9.54
C GLN A 116 -3.19 -0.36 9.66
N ALA A 117 -4.12 0.48 9.20
CA ALA A 117 -5.54 0.18 9.24
C ALA A 117 -5.89 -1.05 8.39
N MET A 118 -5.25 -1.21 7.23
CA MET A 118 -5.33 -2.43 6.41
C MET A 118 -4.75 -3.63 7.17
N PHE A 119 -3.58 -3.47 7.81
CA PHE A 119 -2.87 -4.55 8.51
C PHE A 119 -3.70 -5.15 9.64
N PHE A 120 -4.30 -4.29 10.43
CA PHE A 120 -5.20 -4.69 11.51
C PHE A 120 -6.62 -5.02 11.05
N ARG A 121 -6.89 -5.02 9.73
CA ARG A 121 -8.21 -5.28 9.12
C ARG A 121 -9.32 -4.35 9.65
N SER A 122 -8.94 -3.19 10.15
CA SER A 122 -9.87 -2.09 10.45
C SER A 122 -10.28 -1.31 9.21
N ASP A 123 -9.62 -1.59 8.08
CA ASP A 123 -9.93 -1.02 6.77
C ASP A 123 -10.54 -2.08 5.83
N PRO A 124 -11.55 -1.72 5.01
CA PRO A 124 -12.15 -2.64 4.06
C PRO A 124 -11.23 -3.04 2.89
N CYS A 125 -10.13 -2.31 2.64
CA CYS A 125 -9.12 -2.74 1.67
C CYS A 125 -8.21 -3.82 2.27
N PRO A 126 -8.13 -5.02 1.67
CA PRO A 126 -7.31 -6.10 2.19
C PRO A 126 -5.81 -5.79 2.10
N MET A 127 -5.03 -6.24 3.09
CA MET A 127 -3.57 -6.05 3.10
C MET A 127 -2.85 -6.58 1.87
N GLN A 128 -3.37 -7.63 1.24
CA GLN A 128 -2.79 -8.23 0.06
C GLN A 128 -2.77 -7.25 -1.13
N ALA A 129 -3.63 -6.21 -1.11
CA ALA A 129 -3.61 -5.15 -2.11
C ALA A 129 -2.52 -4.10 -1.83
N ALA A 130 -1.88 -4.10 -0.65
CA ALA A 130 -0.84 -3.13 -0.30
C ALA A 130 0.34 -3.18 -1.29
N SER A 131 0.73 -4.37 -1.77
CA SER A 131 1.81 -4.53 -2.74
C SER A 131 1.50 -3.84 -4.07
N ASP A 132 0.26 -4.00 -4.56
CA ASP A 132 -0.19 -3.41 -5.81
C ASP A 132 -0.31 -1.89 -5.70
N ILE A 133 -0.82 -1.39 -4.57
CA ILE A 133 -0.87 0.05 -4.28
C ILE A 133 0.56 0.61 -4.23
N HIS A 134 1.49 -0.07 -3.56
CA HIS A 134 2.88 0.36 -3.43
C HIS A 134 3.61 0.38 -4.77
N PHE A 135 3.44 -0.67 -5.57
CA PHE A 135 3.92 -0.75 -6.95
C PHE A 135 3.42 0.44 -7.79
N CYS A 136 2.12 0.75 -7.70
CA CYS A 136 1.52 1.86 -8.44
C CYS A 136 2.03 3.22 -7.98
N ALA A 137 2.28 3.42 -6.69
CA ALA A 137 2.91 4.65 -6.19
C ALA A 137 4.33 4.81 -6.76
N ALA A 138 5.10 3.73 -6.80
CA ALA A 138 6.48 3.69 -7.28
C ALA A 138 6.62 3.56 -8.81
N GLN A 139 5.53 3.42 -9.57
CA GLN A 139 5.56 3.27 -11.03
C GLN A 139 6.47 2.13 -11.53
N GLY A 140 6.67 1.10 -10.72
CA GLY A 140 7.57 -0.01 -11.03
C GLY A 140 9.06 0.35 -11.16
N GLN A 141 9.52 1.44 -10.54
CA GLN A 141 10.89 1.95 -10.67
C GLN A 141 11.76 1.67 -9.43
N ASP A 142 13.06 1.88 -9.61
CA ASP A 142 14.06 1.80 -8.53
C ASP A 142 14.37 3.18 -7.94
N HIS A 143 13.96 3.39 -6.70
CA HIS A 143 14.18 4.62 -5.93
C HIS A 143 15.23 4.45 -4.83
N ARG A 144 16.01 3.37 -4.83
CA ARG A 144 16.97 3.09 -3.74
C ARG A 144 17.93 4.24 -3.51
N GLN A 145 18.38 4.93 -4.56
CA GLN A 145 19.27 6.08 -4.43
C GLN A 145 18.62 7.23 -3.65
N CYS A 146 17.38 7.61 -4.00
CA CYS A 146 16.63 8.63 -3.27
C CYS A 146 16.33 8.19 -1.83
N CYS A 147 15.94 6.92 -1.64
CA CYS A 147 15.65 6.38 -0.31
C CYS A 147 16.87 6.36 0.61
N LEU A 148 18.04 6.01 0.07
CA LEU A 148 19.30 6.03 0.80
C LEU A 148 19.63 7.44 1.28
N SER A 149 19.54 8.44 0.40
CA SER A 149 19.78 9.84 0.76
C SER A 149 18.75 10.38 1.76
N ASN A 150 17.51 9.88 1.71
CA ASN A 150 16.43 10.26 2.62
C ASN A 150 16.34 9.37 3.89
N GLY A 151 17.41 8.66 4.23
CA GLY A 151 17.54 7.97 5.52
C GLY A 151 16.61 6.77 5.71
N VAL A 152 16.13 6.15 4.62
CA VAL A 152 15.27 4.95 4.71
C VAL A 152 16.01 3.76 5.34
N ALA A 153 17.33 3.67 5.12
CA ALA A 153 18.18 2.66 5.76
C ALA A 153 18.55 3.00 7.21
N ALA A 154 18.23 4.20 7.71
CA ALA A 154 18.51 4.63 9.09
C ALA A 154 17.38 4.22 10.04
N THR A 155 17.13 2.91 10.12
CA THR A 155 16.20 2.25 11.04
C THR A 155 16.86 1.04 11.71
N ILE A 156 16.20 0.44 12.69
CA ILE A 156 16.66 -0.83 13.31
C ILE A 156 16.73 -1.97 12.28
N ALA A 157 15.87 -1.95 11.26
CA ALA A 157 15.90 -2.94 10.18
C ALA A 157 17.00 -2.65 9.13
N GLY A 158 17.65 -1.48 9.20
CA GLY A 158 18.78 -1.12 8.36
C GLY A 158 18.45 -1.11 6.86
N ALA A 159 19.39 -1.64 6.06
CA ALA A 159 19.26 -1.71 4.61
C ALA A 159 18.06 -2.55 4.12
N LYS A 160 17.44 -3.38 4.97
CA LYS A 160 16.24 -4.14 4.61
C LYS A 160 15.11 -3.22 4.14
N CYS A 161 15.01 -2.01 4.67
CA CYS A 161 13.95 -1.08 4.29
C CYS A 161 14.08 -0.55 2.86
N LEU A 162 15.26 -0.65 2.24
CA LEU A 162 15.46 -0.27 0.84
C LEU A 162 14.75 -1.21 -0.14
N THR A 163 14.31 -2.39 0.33
CA THR A 163 13.52 -3.29 -0.50
C THR A 163 12.17 -2.72 -0.92
N PHE A 164 11.64 -1.74 -0.17
CA PHE A 164 10.42 -1.03 -0.53
C PHE A 164 10.67 0.07 -1.57
N CYS A 165 11.93 0.45 -1.79
CA CYS A 165 12.26 1.51 -2.72
C CYS A 165 12.43 1.00 -4.15
N ASP A 166 12.72 -0.29 -4.31
CA ASP A 166 12.78 -0.96 -5.61
C ASP A 166 11.48 -1.70 -5.86
N GLN A 167 10.69 -1.22 -6.82
CA GLN A 167 9.40 -1.82 -7.18
C GLN A 167 9.42 -2.39 -8.61
N ARG A 168 10.60 -2.69 -9.15
CA ARG A 168 10.68 -3.38 -10.45
C ARG A 168 10.01 -4.77 -10.35
N PRO A 169 9.34 -5.25 -11.42
CA PRO A 169 8.51 -6.47 -11.37
C PRO A 169 9.23 -7.76 -10.91
N ASP A 170 10.56 -7.79 -10.92
CA ASP A 170 11.39 -8.89 -10.45
C ASP A 170 11.54 -8.95 -8.92
N HIS A 171 11.11 -7.92 -8.18
CA HIS A 171 11.26 -7.81 -6.74
C HIS A 171 9.92 -7.94 -5.98
N ILE A 172 9.39 -9.16 -5.88
CA ILE A 172 8.21 -9.43 -5.05
C ILE A 172 8.66 -9.63 -3.60
N THR A 173 8.41 -8.66 -2.73
CA THR A 173 8.63 -8.81 -1.29
C THR A 173 7.39 -9.33 -0.58
N GLN A 174 7.52 -10.48 0.09
CA GLN A 174 6.51 -10.93 1.02
C GLN A 174 6.58 -10.06 2.28
N LEU A 175 5.51 -9.31 2.53
CA LEU A 175 5.42 -8.40 3.65
C LEU A 175 5.21 -9.19 4.95
N ASP A 176 6.27 -9.32 5.73
CA ASP A 176 6.24 -9.95 7.06
C ASP A 176 6.43 -8.91 8.20
N ILE A 177 6.27 -9.36 9.44
CA ILE A 177 6.39 -8.51 10.64
C ILE A 177 7.79 -7.90 10.83
N SER A 178 8.84 -8.47 10.24
CA SER A 178 10.21 -7.96 10.34
C SER A 178 10.43 -6.65 9.58
N TYR A 179 9.48 -6.27 8.72
CA TYR A 179 9.49 -5.00 8.00
C TYR A 179 8.73 -3.87 8.72
N LEU A 180 8.07 -4.15 9.85
CA LEU A 180 7.38 -3.12 10.63
C LEU A 180 8.27 -1.91 10.99
N PRO A 181 9.57 -2.07 11.34
CA PRO A 181 10.45 -0.93 11.59
C PRO A 181 10.63 -0.01 10.37
N CYS A 182 10.41 -0.49 9.15
CA CYS A 182 10.51 0.32 7.94
C CYS A 182 9.37 1.31 7.78
N TYR A 183 8.22 1.10 8.45
CA TYR A 183 7.10 2.04 8.42
C TYR A 183 7.41 3.37 9.10
N ASP A 184 8.43 3.45 9.95
CA ASP A 184 8.96 4.70 10.49
C ASP A 184 9.53 5.62 9.42
N ARG A 185 9.92 5.07 8.27
CA ARG A 185 10.44 5.79 7.11
C ARG A 185 9.48 5.79 5.92
N PHE A 186 8.22 5.41 6.13
CA PHE A 186 7.23 5.30 5.05
C PHE A 186 7.05 6.62 4.28
N GLU A 187 6.93 7.75 4.98
CA GLU A 187 6.76 9.05 4.33
C GLU A 187 8.00 9.46 3.50
N ASN A 188 9.20 9.06 3.90
CA ASN A 188 10.43 9.29 3.13
C ASN A 188 10.44 8.43 1.85
N ILE A 189 10.02 7.16 1.94
CA ILE A 189 9.88 6.27 0.78
C ILE A 189 8.87 6.86 -0.21
N LYS A 190 7.68 7.23 0.28
CA LYS A 190 6.62 7.84 -0.51
C LYS A 190 7.06 9.18 -1.13
N GLY A 191 7.83 9.98 -0.40
CA GLY A 191 8.41 11.23 -0.89
C GLY A 191 9.26 11.01 -2.14
N CYS A 192 10.11 9.98 -2.15
CA CYS A 192 10.91 9.62 -3.33
C CYS A 192 10.06 9.27 -4.55
N PHE A 193 8.96 8.55 -4.36
CA PHE A 193 8.03 8.21 -5.44
C PHE A 193 7.33 9.46 -6.00
N TRP A 194 6.93 10.37 -5.11
CA TRP A 194 6.34 11.66 -5.48
C TRP A 194 7.33 12.53 -6.25
N GLU A 195 8.56 12.65 -5.77
CA GLU A 195 9.63 13.41 -6.44
C GLU A 195 9.89 12.89 -7.86
N TYR A 196 10.02 11.57 -8.01
CA TYR A 196 10.19 10.93 -9.32
C TYR A 196 9.06 11.31 -10.28
N LEU A 197 7.81 11.18 -9.84
CA LEU A 197 6.66 11.51 -10.68
C LEU A 197 6.54 13.00 -11.01
N ASN A 198 7.07 13.91 -10.19
CA ASN A 198 7.10 15.34 -10.52
C ASN A 198 8.26 15.72 -11.44
N GLN A 199 9.37 14.98 -11.40
CA GLN A 199 10.52 15.22 -12.27
C GLN A 199 10.28 14.70 -13.70
N TYR A 200 9.47 13.65 -13.85
CA TYR A 200 9.14 13.02 -15.14
C TYR A 200 7.67 13.25 -15.56
N ASN A 201 7.11 14.43 -15.23
CA ASN A 201 5.80 14.87 -15.72
C ASN A 201 5.90 16.03 -16.70
#